data_AF-A0A523NF15-F1
#
_entry.id   AF-A0A523NF15-F1
#
_cell.length_a   1.000
_cell.length_b   1.000
_cell.length_c   1.000
_cell.angle_alpha   90.00
_cell.angle_beta   90.00
_cell.angle_gamma   90.00
#
_symmetry.space_group_name_H-M   'P 1'
#
loop_
_entity.id
_entity.type
_entity.pdbx_description
1 polymer ?
#
loop_
_entity_poly.entity_id
_entity_poly.type
_entity_poly.pdbx_seq_one_letter_code
_entity_poly.pdbx_strand_id
1 'polypeptide(L)'
;MGEHDEIYGRERSERLEELLRNLADRIRRLDQDGRLLADAPALLRALGEIRSELFHYEVRSTYDSPEVARNRQIVEEARGRPDSLFDDEPEDDEPWRQREQE
;
A
#
# COMPACT_ATOMS: atom_id res chain seq x y z
N MET A 1 7.95 -5.55 12.19
CA MET A 1 7.15 -6.28 11.17
C MET A 1 5.74 -6.36 11.73
N GLY A 2 4.73 -5.83 11.04
CA GLY A 2 3.32 -6.19 11.34
C GLY A 2 2.37 -5.11 11.86
N GLU A 3 2.30 -3.92 11.23
CA GLU A 3 1.15 -3.02 11.46
C GLU A 3 0.65 -2.37 10.17
N HIS A 4 1.54 -2.10 9.21
CA HIS A 4 1.13 -1.50 7.93
C HIS A 4 0.49 -2.49 6.94
N ASP A 5 0.65 -3.80 7.10
CA ASP A 5 0.09 -4.78 6.14
C ASP A 5 -1.41 -5.04 6.35
N GLU A 6 -1.90 -4.83 7.58
CA GLU A 6 -3.30 -5.13 7.95
C GLU A 6 -4.30 -4.05 7.48
N ILE A 7 -3.84 -2.82 7.23
CA ILE A 7 -4.73 -1.69 6.88
C ILE A 7 -4.97 -1.58 5.36
N TYR A 8 -4.08 -2.13 4.51
CA TYR A 8 -4.16 -1.91 3.06
C TYR A 8 -4.73 -3.09 2.24
N GLY A 9 -4.82 -4.29 2.81
CA GLY A 9 -5.15 -5.51 2.05
C GLY A 9 -6.63 -5.90 2.06
N ARG A 10 -7.19 -6.18 3.25
CA ARG A 10 -8.44 -6.97 3.38
C ARG A 10 -9.71 -6.22 2.95
N GLU A 11 -9.92 -5.02 3.46
CA GLU A 11 -11.14 -4.25 3.12
C GLU A 11 -11.15 -3.86 1.62
N ARG A 12 -9.98 -3.64 1.03
CA ARG A 12 -9.86 -3.32 -0.39
C ARG A 12 -10.05 -4.57 -1.26
N SER A 13 -9.51 -5.73 -0.85
CA SER A 13 -9.75 -6.99 -1.55
C SER A 13 -11.22 -7.38 -1.51
N GLU A 14 -11.88 -7.24 -0.35
CA GLU A 14 -13.32 -7.51 -0.19
C GLU A 14 -14.16 -6.60 -1.12
N ARG A 15 -13.83 -5.31 -1.21
CA ARG A 15 -14.48 -4.39 -2.15
C ARG A 15 -14.28 -4.78 -3.62
N LEU A 16 -13.09 -5.23 -4.00
CA LEU A 16 -12.83 -5.70 -5.37
C LEU A 16 -13.61 -6.97 -5.69
N GLU A 17 -13.67 -7.91 -4.75
CA GLU A 17 -14.51 -9.10 -4.89
C GLU A 17 -15.99 -8.73 -5.05
N GLU A 18 -16.48 -7.78 -4.27
CA GLU A 18 -17.85 -7.29 -4.38
C GLU A 18 -18.12 -6.64 -5.75
N LEU A 19 -17.20 -5.82 -6.25
CA LEU A 19 -17.28 -5.24 -7.60
C LEU A 19 -17.37 -6.32 -8.68
N LEU A 20 -16.56 -7.38 -8.57
CA LEU A 20 -16.57 -8.50 -9.51
C LEU A 20 -17.88 -9.30 -9.44
N ARG A 21 -18.38 -9.58 -8.23
CA ARG A 21 -19.66 -10.26 -8.02
C ARG A 21 -20.82 -9.44 -8.59
N ASN A 22 -20.82 -8.12 -8.38
CA ASN A 22 -21.83 -7.21 -8.91
C ASN A 22 -21.81 -7.16 -10.46
N LEU A 23 -20.63 -7.18 -11.08
CA LEU A 23 -20.52 -7.28 -12.54
C LEU A 23 -21.10 -8.60 -13.05
N ALA A 24 -20.77 -9.72 -12.39
CA ALA A 24 -21.28 -11.03 -12.75
C ALA A 24 -22.81 -11.12 -12.63
N ASP A 25 -23.39 -10.54 -11.56
CA ASP A 25 -24.84 -10.42 -11.39
C ASP A 25 -25.49 -9.62 -12.51
N ARG A 26 -24.89 -8.49 -12.89
CA ARG A 26 -25.39 -7.68 -13.98
C ARG A 26 -25.38 -8.42 -15.31
N ILE A 27 -24.30 -9.11 -15.64
CA ILE A 27 -24.19 -9.92 -16.86
C ILE A 27 -25.29 -10.99 -16.89
N ARG A 28 -25.49 -11.72 -15.78
CA ARG A 28 -26.52 -12.76 -15.67
C ARG A 28 -27.93 -12.21 -15.88
N ARG A 29 -28.26 -11.05 -15.29
CA ARG A 29 -29.56 -10.41 -15.49
C ARG A 29 -29.79 -10.00 -16.95
N LEU A 30 -28.78 -9.38 -17.57
CA LEU A 30 -28.88 -8.97 -18.97
C LEU A 30 -29.02 -10.15 -19.94
N ASP A 31 -28.38 -11.28 -19.62
CA ASP A 31 -28.52 -12.52 -20.39
C ASP A 31 -29.94 -13.11 -20.26
N GLN A 32 -30.48 -13.17 -19.03
CA GLN A 32 -31.85 -13.60 -18.76
C GLN A 32 -32.90 -12.74 -19.48
N ASP A 33 -32.65 -11.44 -19.59
CA ASP A 33 -33.53 -10.50 -20.28
C ASP A 33 -33.35 -10.52 -21.82
N GLY A 34 -32.38 -11.27 -22.36
CA GLY A 34 -32.03 -11.28 -23.78
C GLY A 34 -31.42 -9.96 -24.27
N ARG A 35 -30.89 -9.14 -23.35
CA ARG A 35 -30.38 -7.78 -23.60
C ARG A 35 -28.86 -7.68 -23.55
N LEU A 36 -28.15 -8.80 -23.44
CA LEU A 36 -26.70 -8.83 -23.26
C LEU A 36 -25.94 -8.01 -24.30
N LEU A 37 -26.29 -8.14 -25.59
CA LEU A 37 -25.66 -7.37 -26.66
C LEU A 37 -26.15 -5.91 -26.73
N ALA A 38 -27.41 -5.67 -26.35
CA ALA A 38 -27.99 -4.33 -26.36
C ALA A 38 -27.33 -3.40 -25.31
N ASP A 39 -26.86 -3.96 -24.20
CA ASP A 39 -26.17 -3.21 -23.13
C ASP A 39 -24.63 -3.37 -23.17
N ALA A 40 -24.07 -3.90 -24.27
CA ALA A 40 -22.64 -4.12 -24.42
C ALA A 40 -21.77 -2.86 -24.17
N PRO A 41 -22.14 -1.64 -24.60
CA PRO A 41 -21.35 -0.44 -24.31
C PRO A 41 -21.21 -0.16 -22.81
N ALA A 42 -22.26 -0.43 -22.02
CA ALA A 42 -22.22 -0.18 -20.58
C ALA A 42 -21.40 -1.26 -19.85
N LEU A 43 -21.47 -2.52 -20.31
CA LEU A 43 -20.63 -3.61 -19.82
C LEU A 43 -19.14 -3.34 -20.07
N LEU A 44 -18.78 -2.84 -21.27
CA LEU A 44 -17.40 -2.50 -21.60
C LEU A 44 -16.84 -1.37 -20.72
N ARG A 45 -17.65 -0.38 -20.37
CA ARG A 45 -17.24 0.68 -19.42
C ARG A 45 -16.97 0.10 -18.03
N ALA A 46 -17.90 -0.69 -17.50
CA ALA A 46 -17.76 -1.33 -16.19
C ALA A 46 -16.52 -2.24 -16.12
N LEU A 47 -16.26 -3.02 -17.18
CA LEU A 47 -15.05 -3.82 -17.31
C LEU A 47 -13.78 -2.96 -17.32
N GLY A 48 -13.80 -1.80 -17.98
CA GLY A 48 -12.68 -0.86 -17.99
C GLY A 48 -12.39 -0.27 -16.60
N GLU A 49 -13.43 0.11 -15.86
CA GLU A 49 -13.33 0.62 -14.49
C GLU A 49 -12.78 -0.45 -13.53
N ILE A 50 -13.35 -1.65 -13.55
CA ILE A 50 -12.90 -2.78 -12.72
C ILE A 50 -11.46 -3.16 -13.04
N ARG A 51 -11.08 -3.17 -14.32
CA ARG A 51 -9.69 -3.41 -14.72
C ARG A 51 -8.73 -2.37 -14.14
N SER A 52 -9.12 -1.09 -14.14
CA SER A 52 -8.32 -0.03 -13.51
C SER A 52 -8.13 -0.30 -12.02
N GLU A 53 -9.21 -0.62 -11.30
CA GLU A 53 -9.15 -0.89 -9.85
C GLU A 53 -8.30 -2.12 -9.51
N LEU A 54 -8.40 -3.20 -10.30
CA LEU A 54 -7.56 -4.38 -10.16
C LEU A 54 -6.07 -4.06 -10.39
N PHE A 55 -5.76 -3.25 -11.40
CA PHE A 55 -4.39 -2.83 -11.66
C PHE A 55 -3.82 -2.01 -10.50
N HIS A 56 -4.61 -1.10 -9.90
CA HIS A 56 -4.18 -0.35 -8.73
C HIS A 56 -3.92 -1.24 -7.52
N TYR A 57 -4.68 -2.33 -7.37
CA TYR A 57 -4.46 -3.32 -6.32
C TYR A 57 -3.17 -4.13 -6.56
N GLU A 58 -2.96 -4.63 -7.76
CA GLU A 58 -1.78 -5.43 -8.13
C GLU A 58 -0.47 -4.60 -8.09
N VAL A 59 -0.49 -3.38 -8.63
CA VAL A 59 0.68 -2.50 -8.66
C VAL A 59 1.04 -2.00 -7.26
N ARG A 60 0.08 -1.68 -6.40
CA ARG A 60 0.37 -1.32 -4.99
C ARG A 60 0.77 -2.52 -4.13
N SER A 61 0.39 -3.73 -4.53
CA SER A 61 0.97 -4.94 -3.94
C SER A 61 2.45 -5.11 -4.32
N THR A 62 2.91 -4.46 -5.41
CA THR A 62 4.26 -4.61 -5.95
C THR A 62 5.17 -3.40 -5.64
N TYR A 63 4.61 -2.23 -5.37
CA TYR A 63 5.33 -1.02 -4.99
C TYR A 63 4.80 -0.43 -3.67
N ASP A 64 5.74 -0.06 -2.79
CA ASP A 64 5.47 0.82 -1.66
C ASP A 64 4.63 2.03 -2.14
N SER A 65 3.57 2.38 -1.42
CA SER A 65 2.81 3.60 -1.73
C SER A 65 3.76 4.82 -1.75
N PRO A 66 3.47 5.93 -2.46
CA PRO A 66 4.36 7.08 -2.51
C PRO A 66 4.74 7.63 -1.12
N GLU A 67 3.82 7.50 -0.16
CA GLU A 67 4.03 7.87 1.24
C GLU A 67 4.98 6.90 1.94
N VAL A 68 4.85 5.60 1.70
CA VAL A 68 5.75 4.57 2.24
C VAL A 68 7.13 4.66 1.60
N ALA A 69 7.23 4.91 0.30
CA ALA A 69 8.50 5.16 -0.40
C ALA A 69 9.21 6.39 0.18
N ARG A 70 8.48 7.47 0.47
CA ARG A 70 9.01 8.67 1.13
C ARG A 70 9.47 8.37 2.56
N ASN A 71 8.67 7.65 3.35
CA ASN A 71 9.04 7.28 4.71
C ASN A 71 10.28 6.37 4.74
N ARG A 72 10.37 5.42 3.80
CA ARG A 72 11.55 4.56 3.65
C ARG A 72 12.78 5.35 3.24
N GLN A 73 12.62 6.32 2.32
CA GLN A 73 13.69 7.25 1.95
C GLN A 73 14.18 8.06 3.17
N ILE A 74 13.27 8.60 3.98
CA ILE A 74 13.61 9.34 5.21
C ILE A 74 14.36 8.45 6.20
N VAL A 75 13.92 7.20 6.40
CA VAL A 75 14.57 6.25 7.30
C VAL A 75 15.96 5.86 6.80
N GLU A 76 16.12 5.62 5.50
CA GLU A 76 17.43 5.34 4.88
C GLU A 76 18.36 6.56 4.93
N GLU A 77 17.84 7.77 4.71
CA GLU A 77 18.61 9.02 4.86
C GLU A 77 19.07 9.23 6.31
N ALA A 78 18.21 8.92 7.29
CA ALA A 78 18.57 8.97 8.70
C ALA A 78 19.60 7.90 9.10
N ARG A 79 19.56 6.71 8.50
CA ARG A 79 20.53 5.62 8.72
C ARG A 79 21.86 5.84 8.00
N GLY A 80 21.82 6.49 6.84
CA GLY A 80 22.98 6.82 6.01
C GLY A 80 23.69 8.10 6.45
N ARG A 81 23.14 8.85 7.40
CA ARG A 81 23.87 9.92 8.08
C ARG A 81 24.88 9.24 9.03
N PRO A 82 26.20 9.31 8.77
CA PRO A 82 27.16 8.90 9.78
C PRO A 82 26.90 9.72 11.04
N ASP A 83 27.18 9.12 12.18
CA ASP A 83 27.10 9.65 13.55
C ASP A 83 27.90 10.95 13.79
N SER A 84 28.24 11.73 12.76
CA SER A 84 28.97 13.00 12.80
C SER A 84 28.18 14.16 13.41
N LEU A 85 27.08 13.91 14.12
CA LEU A 85 26.55 14.87 15.11
C LEU A 85 27.13 14.63 16.51
N PHE A 86 27.92 13.58 16.70
CA PHE A 86 28.67 13.29 17.93
C PHE A 86 30.20 13.30 17.73
N ASP A 87 30.68 13.71 16.56
CA ASP A 87 32.11 13.82 16.26
C ASP A 87 32.60 15.25 16.53
N ASP A 88 32.53 15.65 17.80
CA ASP A 88 33.37 16.69 18.40
C ASP A 88 34.00 16.04 19.66
N GLU A 89 35.06 15.24 19.46
CA GLU A 89 36.00 14.91 20.54
C GLU A 89 37.01 16.06 20.73
N PRO A 90 37.66 16.25 21.90
CA PRO A 90 37.47 15.60 23.20
C PRO A 90 37.41 16.61 24.37
N GLU A 91 36.64 16.37 25.43
CA GLU A 91 37.08 16.67 26.79
C GLU A 91 36.25 15.88 27.82
N ASP A 92 36.99 15.17 28.65
CA ASP A 92 36.62 14.02 29.46
C ASP A 92 36.08 14.46 30.84
N ASP A 93 34.87 15.01 30.92
CA ASP A 93 34.36 15.56 32.21
C ASP A 93 32.83 15.46 32.44
N GLU A 94 32.16 14.42 31.92
CA GLU A 94 30.74 14.20 32.24
C GLU A 94 30.50 13.05 33.24
N PRO A 95 30.00 13.33 34.46
CA PRO A 95 30.04 12.42 35.60
C PRO A 95 29.07 11.23 35.52
N TRP A 96 28.16 11.20 34.55
CA TRP A 96 27.19 10.11 34.37
C TRP A 96 27.70 8.91 33.57
N ARG A 97 28.98 8.92 33.12
CA ARG A 97 29.61 7.78 32.42
C ARG A 97 30.31 6.77 33.34
N GLN A 98 30.29 6.94 34.65
CA GLN A 98 30.94 6.01 35.58
C GLN A 98 30.25 4.65 35.53
N ARG A 99 30.90 3.66 34.89
CA ARG A 99 30.59 2.25 35.12
C ARG A 99 30.99 1.93 36.56
N GLU A 100 30.05 1.41 37.33
CA GLU A 100 30.31 0.79 38.63
C GLU A 100 31.44 -0.25 38.44
N GLN A 101 32.61 0.04 39.00
CA GLN A 101 33.75 -0.87 39.04
C GLN A 101 33.71 -1.61 40.38
N GLU A 102 33.75 -2.95 40.32
CA GLU A 102 34.16 -3.82 41.42
C GLU A 102 35.58 -4.34 41.15
#